data_AF-A0A924XDW7-F1
#
_entry.id   AF-A0A924XDW7-F1
#
_cell.length_a   1.000
_cell.length_b   1.000
_cell.length_c   1.000
_cell.angle_alpha   90.00
_cell.angle_beta   90.00
_cell.angle_gamma   90.00
#
_symmetry.space_group_name_H-M   'P 1'
#
loop_
_entity.id
_entity.type
_entity.pdbx_description
1 polymer ?
#
loop_
_entity_poly.entity_id
_entity_poly.type
_entity_poly.pdbx_seq_one_letter_code
_entity_poly.pdbx_strand_id
1 'polypeptide(L)' 'MTITSTKELEALKRIGGIVSRCLQAMLDHAQVGMSTRELDAFGEKFLAEYGARSAPRVVYNFPGATCISINEE' A
#
# COMPACT_ATOMS: atom_id res chain seq x y z
N MET A 1 3.00 18.44 -1.62
CA MET A 1 3.64 17.99 -2.88
C MET A 1 2.90 18.67 -4.02
N THR A 2 3.61 19.34 -4.93
CA THR A 2 3.01 20.05 -6.07
C THR A 2 3.58 19.47 -7.36
N ILE A 3 2.74 19.18 -8.35
CA ILE A 3 3.16 18.64 -9.65
C ILE A 3 3.58 19.82 -10.54
N THR A 4 4.80 19.80 -11.05
CA THR A 4 5.39 20.86 -11.87
C THR A 4 5.79 20.40 -13.26
N SER A 5 5.77 19.08 -13.52
CA SER A 5 6.11 18.51 -14.83
C SER A 5 5.22 17.33 -15.22
N THR A 6 5.13 17.06 -16.52
CA THR A 6 4.46 15.86 -17.06
C THR A 6 5.10 14.58 -16.52
N LYS A 7 6.43 14.57 -16.32
CA LYS A 7 7.15 13.40 -15.78
C LYS A 7 6.68 13.05 -14.37
N GLU A 8 6.48 14.07 -13.52
CA GLU A 8 5.93 13.89 -12.17
C GLU A 8 4.49 13.40 -12.20
N LEU A 9 3.66 13.98 -13.08
CA LEU A 9 2.27 13.54 -13.26
C LEU A 9 2.20 12.06 -13.67
N GLU A 10 3.00 11.64 -14.64
CA GLU A 10 3.03 10.26 -15.11
C GLU A 10 3.58 9.31 -14.04
N ALA A 11 4.55 9.75 -13.23
CA ALA A 11 5.01 8.97 -12.08
C ALA A 11 3.91 8.79 -11.04
N LEU A 12 3.15 9.85 -10.71
CA LEU A 12 2.02 9.79 -9.79
C LEU A 12 0.90 8.88 -10.28
N LYS A 13 0.56 8.94 -11.57
CA LYS A 13 -0.43 8.02 -12.17
C LYS A 13 0.02 6.57 -12.05
N ARG A 14 1.29 6.27 -12.32
CA ARG A 14 1.82 4.91 -12.22
C ARG A 14 1.75 4.36 -10.79
N ILE A 15 2.26 5.12 -9.81
CA ILE A 15 2.22 4.66 -8.41
C ILE A 15 0.78 4.60 -7.87
N GLY A 16 -0.08 5.55 -8.25
CA GLY A 16 -1.50 5.53 -7.89
C GLY A 16 -2.21 4.28 -8.41
N GLY A 17 -1.92 3.86 -9.65
CA GLY A 17 -2.42 2.60 -10.19
C GLY A 17 -1.93 1.36 -9.45
N ILE A 18 -0.67 1.33 -9.02
CA ILE A 18 -0.13 0.24 -8.19
C ILE A 18 -0.82 0.19 -6.84
N VAL A 19 -0.96 1.34 -6.17
CA VAL A 19 -1.63 1.43 -4.86
C VAL A 19 -3.09 0.98 -4.95
N SER A 20 -3.82 1.40 -5.98
CA SER A 20 -5.21 0.98 -6.21
C SER A 20 -5.32 -0.53 -6.41
N ARG A 21 -4.43 -1.15 -7.20
CA ARG A 21 -4.42 -2.61 -7.37
C ARG A 21 -4.05 -3.35 -6.08
N CYS A 22 -3.09 -2.83 -5.31
CA CYS A 22 -2.73 -3.40 -4.02
C CYS A 22 -3.91 -3.40 -3.05
N LEU A 23 -4.63 -2.27 -2.95
CA LEU A 23 -5.82 -2.16 -2.12
C LEU A 23 -6.88 -3.18 -2.53
N GLN A 24 -7.18 -3.29 -3.83
CA GLN A 24 -8.16 -4.27 -4.30
C GLN A 24 -7.73 -5.71 -3.98
N ALA A 25 -6.47 -6.05 -4.23
CA ALA A 25 -5.94 -7.39 -3.94
C ALA A 25 -5.99 -7.71 -2.44
N MET A 26 -5.70 -6.74 -1.57
CA MET A 26 -5.83 -6.90 -0.12
C MET A 26 -7.30 -7.11 0.29
N LEU A 27 -8.23 -6.34 -0.27
CA LEU A 27 -9.67 -6.52 -0.02
C LEU A 27 -10.15 -7.91 -0.43
N ASP A 28 -9.73 -8.39 -1.60
CA ASP A 28 -10.10 -9.72 -2.11
C ASP A 28 -9.46 -10.86 -1.31
N HIS A 29 -8.29 -10.61 -0.68
CA HIS A 29 -7.57 -11.59 0.12
C HIS A 29 -8.07 -11.67 1.58
N ALA A 30 -8.61 -10.57 2.10
CA ALA A 30 -9.11 -10.48 3.45
C ALA A 30 -10.24 -11.49 3.70
N GLN A 31 -10.13 -12.26 4.79
CA GLN A 31 -11.11 -13.28 5.15
C GLN A 31 -11.23 -13.42 6.67
N VAL A 32 -12.35 -13.99 7.12
CA VAL A 32 -12.61 -14.23 8.54
C VAL A 32 -11.52 -15.13 9.14
N GLY A 33 -10.99 -14.72 10.29
CA GLY A 33 -9.92 -15.43 11.00
C GLY A 33 -8.50 -15.02 10.60
N MET A 34 -8.33 -14.19 9.57
CA MET A 34 -7.04 -13.60 9.19
C MET A 34 -6.66 -12.46 10.14
N SER A 35 -5.39 -12.40 10.54
CA SER A 35 -4.83 -11.27 11.29
C SER A 35 -4.47 -10.10 10.37
N THR A 36 -4.50 -8.87 10.92
CA THR A 36 -4.03 -7.67 10.19
C THR A 36 -2.58 -7.78 9.77
N ARG A 37 -1.74 -8.51 10.52
CA ARG A 37 -0.33 -8.75 10.16
C ARG A 37 -0.19 -9.61 8.90
N GLU A 38 -1.02 -10.65 8.75
CA GLU A 38 -1.01 -11.49 7.55
C GLU A 38 -1.46 -10.70 6.33
N LEU A 39 -2.51 -9.88 6.50
CA LEU A 39 -2.98 -8.99 5.44
C LEU A 39 -1.94 -7.91 5.07
N ASP A 40 -1.26 -7.33 6.06
CA ASP A 40 -0.17 -6.37 5.84
C ASP A 40 1.00 -7.01 5.09
N ALA A 41 1.41 -8.22 5.46
CA ALA A 41 2.46 -8.97 4.78
C ALA A 41 2.10 -9.29 3.32
N PHE A 42 0.83 -9.60 3.04
CA PHE A 42 0.34 -9.76 1.69
C PHE A 42 0.45 -8.45 0.89
N GLY A 43 0.00 -7.32 1.45
CA GLY A 43 0.11 -6.00 0.83
C GLY A 43 1.58 -5.59 0.58
N GLU A 44 2.47 -5.86 1.54
CA GLU A 44 3.90 -5.61 1.39
C GLU A 44 4.48 -6.39 0.21
N LYS A 45 4.21 -7.70 0.14
CA LYS A 45 4.68 -8.55 -0.94
C LYS A 45 4.16 -8.06 -2.29
N PHE A 46 2.87 -7.72 -2.36
CA PHE A 46 2.27 -7.16 -3.57
C PHE A 46 3.00 -5.89 -4.01
N LEU A 47 3.21 -4.92 -3.11
CA LEU A 47 3.93 -3.69 -3.44
C LEU A 47 5.37 -3.97 -3.94
N ALA A 48 6.07 -4.91 -3.30
CA ALA A 48 7.43 -5.31 -3.67
C ALA A 48 7.50 -5.91 -5.09
N GLU A 49 6.49 -6.68 -5.51
CA GLU A 49 6.41 -7.25 -6.87
C GLU A 49 6.34 -6.17 -7.97
N TYR A 50 5.81 -4.98 -7.64
CA TYR A 50 5.80 -3.82 -8.55
C TYR A 50 6.98 -2.85 -8.32
N GLY A 51 7.94 -3.21 -7.47
CA GLY A 51 9.05 -2.34 -7.09
C GLY A 51 8.62 -1.10 -6.29
N ALA A 52 7.40 -1.11 -5.73
CA ALA A 52 6.89 -0.04 -4.89
C ALA A 52 7.40 -0.19 -3.45
N ARG A 53 7.58 0.94 -2.77
CA ARG A 53 8.00 0.98 -1.36
C ARG A 53 6.89 1.58 -0.52
N SER A 54 6.63 1.00 0.66
CA SER A 54 5.66 1.51 1.61
C SER A 54 6.04 2.93 2.07
N ALA A 55 5.12 3.88 1.88
CA ALA A 55 5.28 5.22 2.42
C ALA A 55 5.25 5.24 3.96
N PRO A 56 4.35 4.53 4.66
CA PRO A 56 4.40 4.40 6.12
C PRO A 56 5.78 4.02 6.66
N ARG A 57 6.42 2.99 6.09
CA ARG A 57 7.76 2.57 6.52
C ARG A 57 8.83 3.59 6.22
N VAL A 58 8.88 4.07 4.97
CA VAL A 58 9.99 4.91 4.50
C VAL A 58 9.92 6.33 5.08
N VAL A 59 8.71 6.86 5.31
CA VAL A 59 8.52 8.25 5.76
C VAL A 59 8.44 8.35 7.29
N TYR A 60 7.79 7.38 7.94
CA TYR A 60 7.46 7.48 9.37
C TYR A 60 8.13 6.42 10.24
N ASN A 61 8.97 5.54 9.65
CA ASN A 61 9.51 4.37 10.34
C ASN A 61 8.39 3.52 10.98
N PHE A 62 7.21 3.50 10.34
CA PHE A 62 6.06 2.75 10.82
C PHE A 62 6.36 1.24 10.75
N PRO A 63 5.94 0.42 11.74
CA PRO A 63 6.27 -1.00 11.77
C PRO A 63 5.61 -1.83 10.66
N GLY A 64 4.41 -1.44 10.20
CA GLY A 64 3.68 -2.12 9.11
C GLY A 64 3.99 -1.54 7.73
N ALA A 65 3.63 -2.25 6.66
CA ALA A 65 3.68 -1.70 5.30
C ALA A 65 2.45 -0.85 4.96
N THR A 66 1.33 -1.17 5.57
CA THR A 66 0.01 -0.57 5.41
C THR A 66 -0.61 -0.30 6.78
N CYS A 67 -1.59 0.60 6.82
CA CYS A 67 -2.40 0.84 8.00
C CYS A 67 -3.73 0.12 7.83
N ILE A 68 -4.06 -0.75 8.77
CA ILE A 68 -5.31 -1.52 8.78
C ILE A 68 -6.01 -1.20 10.10
N SER A 69 -7.09 -0.43 10.03
CA SER A 69 -7.86 0.00 11.20
C SER A 69 -9.13 -0.83 11.30
N ILE A 70 -9.34 -1.47 12.45
CA ILE A 70 -10.52 -2.32 12.69
C ILE A 70 -11.38 -1.60 13.72
N ASN A 71 -12.50 -1.02 13.29
CA ASN A 71 -13.42 -0.31 14.18
C ASN A 71 -12.68 0.71 15.07
N GLU A 72 -12.64 0.53 16.39
CA GLU A 72 -11.94 1.38 17.37
C GLU A 72 -10.50 0.93 17.72
N GLU A 73 -9.97 -0.09 17.04
CA GLU A 73 -8.61 -0.65 17.20
C GLU A 73 -7.58 -0.10 16.19
#